data_AF-A0A9E2NSY0-F1
#
_entry.id   AF-A0A9E2NSY0-F1
#
_cell.length_a   1.000
_cell.length_b   1.000
_cell.length_c   1.000
_cell.angle_alpha   90.00
_cell.angle_beta   90.00
_cell.angle_gamma   90.00
#
_symmetry.space_group_name_H-M   'P 1'
#
loop_
_entity.id
_entity.type
_entity.pdbx_description
1 polymer ?
#
loop_
_entity_poly.entity_id
_entity_poly.type
_entity_poly.pdbx_seq_one_letter_code
_entity_poly.pdbx_strand_id
1 'polypeptide(L)'
;MIVVLLCLTTVLAVSSNTVNADSIDLKGNYLYDQQGKAHKIPITRKGNHTKAAERVAKLIAKCVGKKAGDTDLTRVDTAAYYVSLFAARDAYSMKAPYYNKAYGVFIGGSCSCAGTADAMQMVLKQMGFKARHVNKNKYTHQWCTLKMDGKNGYADGQAGFANYGSYFSKKNKYVMIPATSVAFKKMNGELE
;
A
#
# COMPACT_ATOMS: atom_id res chain seq x y z
N MET A 1 51.42 26.41 -26.98
CA MET A 1 50.27 25.48 -26.90
C MET A 1 49.85 25.39 -25.44
N ILE A 2 48.79 26.09 -25.05
CA ILE A 2 48.25 26.10 -23.68
C ILE A 2 47.08 25.10 -23.67
N VAL A 3 47.20 24.04 -22.88
CA VAL A 3 46.13 23.06 -22.66
C VAL A 3 45.32 23.54 -21.46
N VAL A 4 44.14 24.10 -21.71
CA VAL A 4 43.19 24.49 -20.67
C VAL A 4 42.43 23.23 -20.24
N LEU A 5 42.67 22.80 -19.01
CA LEU A 5 41.96 21.71 -18.35
C LEU A 5 40.54 22.20 -17.99
N LEU A 6 39.53 21.79 -18.75
CA LEU A 6 38.12 22.02 -18.41
C LEU A 6 37.78 21.21 -17.16
N CYS A 7 37.65 21.90 -16.02
CA CYS A 7 37.08 21.34 -14.80
C CYS A 7 35.56 21.22 -15.01
N LEU A 8 35.09 19.99 -15.23
CA LEU A 8 33.69 19.65 -15.44
C LEU A 8 32.98 19.76 -14.07
N THR A 9 32.41 20.93 -13.76
CA THR A 9 31.54 21.09 -12.60
C THR A 9 30.23 20.37 -12.88
N THR A 10 30.05 19.20 -12.29
CA THR A 10 28.75 18.53 -12.26
C THR A 10 27.78 19.37 -11.45
N VAL A 11 26.90 20.09 -12.15
CA VAL A 11 25.74 20.76 -11.56
C VAL A 11 24.79 19.67 -11.05
N LEU A 12 24.73 19.49 -9.73
CA LEU A 12 23.66 18.73 -9.08
C LEU A 12 22.35 19.49 -9.32
N ALA A 13 21.57 19.04 -10.29
CA ALA A 13 20.21 19.52 -10.51
C ALA A 13 19.32 19.03 -9.34
N VAL A 14 19.21 19.84 -8.29
CA VAL A 14 18.11 19.71 -7.33
C VAL A 14 16.88 20.33 -7.97
N SER A 15 15.96 19.50 -8.45
CA SER A 15 14.64 19.94 -8.85
C SER A 15 13.61 18.87 -8.52
N SER A 16 12.78 19.14 -7.51
CA SER A 16 11.36 19.41 -7.73
C SER A 16 10.61 19.51 -6.39
N ASN A 17 9.88 20.62 -6.23
CA ASN A 17 8.90 20.96 -5.19
C ASN A 17 8.50 19.82 -4.23
N THR A 18 9.15 19.76 -3.07
CA THR A 18 8.76 18.91 -1.95
C THR A 18 7.55 19.53 -1.26
N VAL A 19 6.35 19.07 -1.62
CA VAL A 19 5.28 18.93 -0.62
C VAL A 19 5.89 18.15 0.54
N ASN A 20 5.93 18.76 1.73
CA ASN A 20 6.51 18.17 2.94
C ASN A 20 5.73 16.88 3.26
N ALA A 21 6.33 15.74 2.94
CA ALA A 21 5.70 14.43 3.02
C ALA A 21 6.68 13.46 3.65
N ASP A 22 6.12 12.66 4.55
CA ASP A 22 6.78 11.65 5.33
C ASP A 22 7.28 10.48 4.45
N SER A 23 8.19 9.65 4.98
CA SER A 23 8.48 8.35 4.35
C SER A 23 7.26 7.44 4.48
N ILE A 24 6.91 6.72 3.41
CA ILE A 24 5.70 5.89 3.32
C ILE A 24 4.42 6.73 3.48
N ASP A 25 4.07 7.49 2.46
CA ASP A 25 2.94 8.43 2.51
C ASP A 25 2.16 8.51 1.18
N LEU A 26 0.96 9.09 1.22
CA LEU A 26 0.14 9.42 0.08
C LEU A 26 -0.26 10.89 0.16
N LYS A 27 0.29 11.72 -0.75
CA LYS A 27 -0.07 13.14 -0.85
C LYS A 27 -0.48 13.48 -2.26
N GLY A 28 -1.72 13.96 -2.40
CA GLY A 28 -2.32 14.25 -3.70
C GLY A 28 -2.28 13.04 -4.63
N ASN A 29 -1.54 13.16 -5.74
CA ASN A 29 -1.40 12.11 -6.76
C ASN A 29 -0.05 11.39 -6.69
N TYR A 30 0.62 11.42 -5.54
CA TYR A 30 1.94 10.79 -5.34
C TYR A 30 1.92 9.81 -4.17
N LEU A 31 2.63 8.70 -4.36
CA LEU A 31 2.99 7.75 -3.33
C LEU A 31 4.46 7.97 -2.96
N TYR A 32 4.78 8.08 -1.69
CA TYR A 32 6.15 8.26 -1.20
C TYR A 32 6.66 6.92 -0.71
N ASP A 33 7.83 6.49 -1.20
CA ASP A 33 8.41 5.22 -0.77
C ASP A 33 9.08 5.32 0.61
N GLN A 34 9.69 4.22 1.05
CA GLN A 34 10.42 4.15 2.33
C GLN A 34 11.65 5.05 2.39
N GLN A 35 12.06 5.66 1.27
CA GLN A 35 13.14 6.64 1.21
C GLN A 35 12.60 8.07 1.03
N GLY A 36 11.29 8.27 1.12
CA GLY A 36 10.64 9.56 0.87
C GLY A 36 10.65 9.96 -0.61
N LYS A 37 10.99 9.06 -1.54
CA LYS A 37 10.96 9.38 -2.96
C LYS A 37 9.52 9.35 -3.47
N ALA A 38 9.11 10.43 -4.12
CA ALA A 38 7.79 10.54 -4.72
C ALA A 38 7.65 9.73 -6.02
N HIS A 39 6.55 9.00 -6.13
CA HIS A 39 6.15 8.26 -7.34
C HIS A 39 4.74 8.66 -7.76
N LYS A 40 4.61 9.17 -8.99
CA LYS A 40 3.32 9.59 -9.53
C LYS A 40 2.38 8.40 -9.69
N ILE A 41 1.18 8.49 -9.13
CA ILE A 41 0.15 7.46 -9.23
C ILE A 41 -0.36 7.41 -10.68
N PRO A 42 -0.39 6.22 -11.34
CA PRO A 42 -0.83 6.08 -12.73
C PRO A 42 -2.36 6.09 -12.83
N ILE A 43 -2.97 7.25 -12.55
CA ILE A 43 -4.43 7.44 -12.55
C ILE A 43 -4.97 7.33 -13.98
N THR A 44 -5.98 6.47 -14.18
CA THR A 44 -6.68 6.36 -15.45
C THR A 44 -8.15 6.06 -15.20
N ARG A 45 -9.03 7.00 -15.57
CA ARG A 45 -10.49 6.92 -15.31
C ARG A 45 -11.30 6.31 -16.46
N LYS A 46 -10.73 6.26 -17.66
CA LYS A 46 -11.37 5.72 -18.87
C LYS A 46 -10.86 4.30 -19.16
N GLY A 47 -11.66 3.51 -19.87
CA GLY A 47 -11.27 2.17 -20.32
C GLY A 47 -11.33 1.10 -19.23
N ASN A 48 -10.42 0.13 -19.27
CA ASN A 48 -10.44 -1.02 -18.38
C ASN A 48 -9.99 -0.64 -16.95
N HIS A 49 -10.97 -0.54 -16.05
CA HIS A 49 -10.77 -0.18 -14.63
C HIS A 49 -9.93 -1.18 -13.85
N THR A 50 -10.02 -2.48 -14.15
CA THR A 50 -9.14 -3.50 -13.52
C THR A 50 -7.69 -3.26 -13.89
N LYS A 51 -7.37 -3.05 -15.17
CA LYS A 51 -6.01 -2.73 -15.61
C LYS A 51 -5.50 -1.42 -15.03
N ALA A 52 -6.39 -0.45 -14.81
CA ALA A 52 -6.02 0.81 -14.15
C ALA A 52 -5.63 0.59 -12.68
N ALA A 53 -6.42 -0.18 -11.93
CA ALA A 53 -6.11 -0.58 -10.58
C ALA A 53 -4.80 -1.40 -10.50
N GLU A 54 -4.57 -2.32 -11.44
CA GLU A 54 -3.35 -3.14 -11.49
C GLU A 54 -2.08 -2.31 -11.64
N ARG A 55 -2.14 -1.18 -12.39
CA ARG A 55 -0.99 -0.26 -12.49
C ARG A 55 -0.67 0.40 -11.16
N VAL A 56 -1.69 0.79 -10.38
CA VAL A 56 -1.48 1.35 -9.03
C VAL A 56 -0.96 0.26 -8.09
N ALA A 57 -1.51 -0.95 -8.14
CA ALA A 57 -1.03 -2.07 -7.35
C ALA A 57 0.45 -2.42 -7.65
N LYS A 58 0.85 -2.37 -8.92
CA LYS A 58 2.25 -2.56 -9.35
C LYS A 58 3.16 -1.44 -8.83
N LEU A 59 2.67 -0.20 -8.79
CA LEU A 59 3.39 0.91 -8.18
C LEU A 59 3.60 0.66 -6.68
N ILE A 60 2.55 0.29 -5.93
CA ILE A 60 2.66 -0.02 -4.51
C ILE A 60 3.68 -1.14 -4.29
N ALA A 61 3.59 -2.24 -5.05
CA ALA A 61 4.55 -3.35 -4.96
C ALA A 61 6.00 -2.90 -5.21
N LYS A 62 6.22 -1.96 -6.14
CA LYS A 62 7.53 -1.34 -6.40
C LYS A 62 8.00 -0.49 -5.21
N CYS A 63 7.13 0.33 -4.63
CA CYS A 63 7.44 1.19 -3.47
C CYS A 63 7.71 0.40 -2.19
N VAL A 64 7.08 -0.77 -2.04
CA VAL A 64 7.43 -1.73 -0.97
C VAL A 64 8.82 -2.32 -1.23
N GLY A 65 9.08 -2.78 -2.46
CA GLY A 65 10.37 -3.37 -2.84
C GLY A 65 10.72 -4.63 -2.04
N LYS A 66 11.99 -5.02 -2.10
CA LYS A 66 12.58 -6.03 -1.22
C LYS A 66 14.00 -5.58 -0.89
N LYS A 67 14.29 -5.40 0.38
CA LYS A 67 15.63 -5.09 0.91
C LYS A 67 16.25 -6.34 1.52
N ALA A 68 17.58 -6.33 1.66
CA ALA A 68 18.28 -7.39 2.37
C ALA A 68 17.78 -7.43 3.83
N GLY A 69 17.42 -8.62 4.32
CA GLY A 69 16.88 -8.81 5.67
C GLY A 69 15.37 -8.60 5.81
N ASP A 70 14.66 -8.17 4.75
CA ASP A 70 13.20 -8.07 4.80
C ASP A 70 12.53 -9.45 4.97
N THR A 71 11.63 -9.55 5.93
CA THR A 71 10.67 -10.66 6.04
C THR A 71 9.49 -10.42 5.09
N ASP A 72 8.77 -11.49 4.74
CA ASP A 72 7.50 -11.34 4.02
C ASP A 72 6.51 -10.53 4.86
N LEU A 73 6.47 -10.74 6.19
CA LEU A 73 5.62 -9.96 7.07
C LEU A 73 5.86 -8.45 6.95
N THR A 74 7.12 -7.99 7.07
CA THR A 74 7.44 -6.56 7.00
C THR A 74 7.00 -5.95 5.65
N ARG A 75 7.21 -6.69 4.55
CA ARG A 75 6.83 -6.24 3.21
C ARG A 75 5.30 -6.18 3.05
N VAL A 76 4.60 -7.20 3.52
CA VAL A 76 3.14 -7.30 3.42
C VAL A 76 2.45 -6.28 4.35
N ASP A 77 3.00 -6.03 5.53
CA ASP A 77 2.54 -4.99 6.44
C ASP A 77 2.69 -3.59 5.82
N THR A 78 3.84 -3.31 5.22
CA THR A 78 4.06 -2.05 4.47
C THR A 78 3.06 -1.91 3.31
N ALA A 79 2.77 -3.01 2.59
CA ALA A 79 1.76 -3.01 1.53
C ALA A 79 0.35 -2.72 2.06
N ALA A 80 -0.02 -3.32 3.20
CA ALA A 80 -1.29 -3.07 3.87
C ALA A 80 -1.44 -1.61 4.26
N TYR A 81 -0.38 -1.02 4.82
CA TYR A 81 -0.34 0.40 5.17
C TYR A 81 -0.54 1.32 3.96
N TYR A 82 0.12 1.03 2.82
CA TYR A 82 -0.14 1.80 1.60
C TYR A 82 -1.60 1.73 1.16
N VAL A 83 -2.23 0.55 1.20
CA VAL A 83 -3.66 0.43 0.85
C VAL A 83 -4.53 1.24 1.82
N SER A 84 -4.19 1.28 3.11
CA SER A 84 -4.97 2.06 4.09
C SER A 84 -4.84 3.56 3.87
N LEU A 85 -3.73 4.05 3.32
CA LEU A 85 -3.62 5.47 2.96
C LEU A 85 -4.62 5.87 1.86
N PHE A 86 -4.86 4.99 0.88
CA PHE A 86 -5.94 5.20 -0.09
C PHE A 86 -7.32 5.12 0.59
N ALA A 87 -7.51 4.17 1.50
CA ALA A 87 -8.78 4.03 2.22
C ALA A 87 -9.09 5.26 3.09
N ALA A 88 -8.08 5.85 3.74
CA ALA A 88 -8.20 7.04 4.57
C ALA A 88 -8.46 8.32 3.75
N ARG A 89 -7.96 8.37 2.51
CA ARG A 89 -8.26 9.45 1.55
C ARG A 89 -9.69 9.39 1.02
N ASP A 90 -10.25 8.19 0.91
CA ASP A 90 -11.47 7.92 0.17
C ASP A 90 -12.75 7.99 1.03
N ALA A 91 -13.89 8.28 0.38
CA ALA A 91 -15.18 8.23 1.05
C ALA A 91 -15.65 6.78 1.23
N TYR A 92 -15.84 6.35 2.49
CA TYR A 92 -16.41 5.03 2.78
C TYR A 92 -17.86 4.96 2.27
N SER A 93 -18.17 3.95 1.45
CA SER A 93 -19.49 3.76 0.87
C SER A 93 -19.79 2.29 0.61
N MET A 94 -21.08 1.95 0.67
CA MET A 94 -21.61 0.64 0.24
C MET A 94 -22.51 0.77 -1.01
N LYS A 95 -22.56 1.96 -1.61
CA LYS A 95 -23.48 2.29 -2.71
C LYS A 95 -22.82 3.02 -3.88
N ALA A 96 -21.68 3.69 -3.65
CA ALA A 96 -20.96 4.40 -4.70
C ALA A 96 -20.47 3.45 -5.80
N PRO A 97 -20.33 3.89 -7.06
CA PRO A 97 -19.75 3.06 -8.11
C PRO A 97 -18.40 2.48 -7.70
N TYR A 98 -18.21 1.17 -7.93
CA TYR A 98 -16.95 0.47 -7.66
C TYR A 98 -16.47 0.45 -6.20
N TYR A 99 -17.34 0.78 -5.22
CA TYR A 99 -17.00 0.80 -3.79
C TYR A 99 -16.35 -0.51 -3.28
N ASN A 100 -16.67 -1.64 -3.93
CA ASN A 100 -16.20 -2.98 -3.60
C ASN A 100 -15.07 -3.50 -4.51
N LYS A 101 -14.40 -2.61 -5.26
CA LYS A 101 -13.32 -2.95 -6.20
C LYS A 101 -12.04 -2.20 -5.86
N ALA A 102 -10.89 -2.79 -6.21
CA ALA A 102 -9.60 -2.12 -6.15
C ALA A 102 -9.57 -0.78 -6.90
N TYR A 103 -10.32 -0.67 -8.01
CA TYR A 103 -10.45 0.58 -8.77
C TYR A 103 -11.09 1.71 -7.95
N GLY A 104 -12.13 1.41 -7.15
CA GLY A 104 -12.77 2.39 -6.28
C GLY A 104 -11.75 3.01 -5.31
N VAL A 105 -10.97 2.15 -4.65
CA VAL A 105 -9.93 2.51 -3.68
C VAL A 105 -8.77 3.27 -4.32
N PHE A 106 -8.23 2.78 -5.43
CA PHE A 106 -7.03 3.38 -6.00
C PHE A 106 -7.31 4.65 -6.79
N ILE A 107 -8.47 4.75 -7.45
CA ILE A 107 -8.75 5.78 -8.46
C ILE A 107 -10.11 6.45 -8.26
N GLY A 108 -11.13 5.69 -7.85
CA GLY A 108 -12.52 6.15 -7.79
C GLY A 108 -12.83 7.11 -6.66
N GLY A 109 -12.03 7.12 -5.59
CA GLY A 109 -12.26 8.00 -4.42
C GLY A 109 -13.33 7.47 -3.47
N SER A 110 -13.70 6.19 -3.58
CA SER A 110 -14.65 5.56 -2.68
C SER A 110 -14.25 4.13 -2.36
N CYS A 111 -14.36 3.76 -1.08
CA CYS A 111 -13.89 2.49 -0.57
C CYS A 111 -14.94 1.79 0.30
N SER A 112 -14.72 0.49 0.51
CA SER A 112 -15.36 -0.34 1.53
C SER A 112 -14.37 -1.41 1.97
N CYS A 113 -14.70 -2.18 3.01
CA CYS A 113 -13.89 -3.36 3.39
C CYS A 113 -13.70 -4.35 2.22
N ALA A 114 -14.72 -4.51 1.37
CA ALA A 114 -14.61 -5.34 0.16
C ALA A 114 -13.64 -4.73 -0.86
N GLY A 115 -13.69 -3.41 -1.06
CA GLY A 115 -12.82 -2.71 -2.01
C GLY A 115 -11.36 -2.73 -1.57
N THR A 116 -11.09 -2.50 -0.29
CA THR A 116 -9.74 -2.51 0.29
C THR A 116 -9.17 -3.93 0.32
N ALA A 117 -9.97 -4.96 0.60
CA ALA A 117 -9.52 -6.35 0.50
C ALA A 117 -9.25 -6.79 -0.95
N ASP A 118 -10.03 -6.31 -1.93
CA ASP A 118 -9.78 -6.52 -3.36
C ASP A 118 -8.49 -5.81 -3.82
N ALA A 119 -8.29 -4.56 -3.37
CA ALA A 119 -7.05 -3.79 -3.57
C ALA A 119 -5.84 -4.50 -2.97
N MET A 120 -5.95 -4.95 -1.72
CA MET A 120 -4.89 -5.68 -1.02
C MET A 120 -4.54 -6.97 -1.75
N GLN A 121 -5.53 -7.77 -2.16
CA GLN A 121 -5.30 -9.00 -2.93
C GLN A 121 -4.54 -8.71 -4.23
N MET A 122 -4.88 -7.60 -4.91
CA MET A 122 -4.22 -7.19 -6.14
C MET A 122 -2.75 -6.78 -5.91
N VAL A 123 -2.46 -6.03 -4.86
CA VAL A 123 -1.08 -5.67 -4.47
C VAL A 123 -0.27 -6.91 -4.12
N LEU A 124 -0.82 -7.80 -3.31
CA LEU A 124 -0.17 -9.07 -2.93
C LEU A 124 0.16 -9.92 -4.15
N LYS A 125 -0.73 -9.99 -5.14
CA LYS A 125 -0.47 -10.66 -6.42
C LYS A 125 0.72 -10.03 -7.15
N GLN A 126 0.81 -8.70 -7.21
CA GLN A 126 1.94 -8.00 -7.85
C GLN A 126 3.27 -8.22 -7.11
N MET A 127 3.21 -8.47 -5.79
CA MET A 127 4.36 -8.81 -4.96
C MET A 127 4.75 -10.30 -5.04
N GLY A 128 4.00 -11.13 -5.77
CA GLY A 128 4.25 -12.56 -5.94
C GLY A 128 3.57 -13.46 -4.91
N PHE A 129 2.73 -12.93 -4.03
CA PHE A 129 2.01 -13.71 -3.02
C PHE A 129 0.70 -14.30 -3.56
N LYS A 130 0.40 -15.53 -3.15
CA LYS A 130 -0.93 -16.12 -3.30
C LYS A 130 -1.77 -15.77 -2.08
N ALA A 131 -2.67 -14.81 -2.25
CA ALA A 131 -3.58 -14.35 -1.20
C ALA A 131 -5.04 -14.65 -1.52
N ARG A 132 -5.82 -14.99 -0.49
CA ARG A 132 -7.26 -15.24 -0.58
C ARG A 132 -8.02 -14.13 0.12
N HIS A 133 -8.91 -13.48 -0.62
CA HIS A 133 -9.90 -12.54 -0.11
C HIS A 133 -10.93 -13.28 0.76
N VAL A 134 -11.00 -12.95 2.05
CA VAL A 134 -11.92 -13.55 3.03
C VAL A 134 -13.23 -12.80 3.05
N ASN A 135 -14.35 -13.54 3.17
CA ASN A 135 -15.70 -12.97 3.23
C ASN A 135 -16.14 -12.16 1.99
N LYS A 136 -15.52 -12.43 0.83
CA LYS A 136 -15.91 -11.81 -0.43
C LYS A 136 -17.43 -11.93 -0.66
N ASN A 137 -18.06 -10.81 -0.97
CA ASN A 137 -19.51 -10.66 -1.19
C ASN A 137 -20.40 -10.90 0.04
N LYS A 138 -19.86 -10.86 1.27
CA LYS A 138 -20.65 -10.95 2.51
C LYS A 138 -20.68 -9.59 3.23
N TYR A 139 -21.79 -9.30 3.92
CA TYR A 139 -21.92 -8.10 4.77
C TYR A 139 -21.26 -8.32 6.14
N THR A 140 -19.95 -8.48 6.11
CA THR A 140 -19.08 -8.63 7.28
C THR A 140 -17.69 -8.11 6.89
N HIS A 141 -16.79 -7.96 7.87
CA HIS A 141 -15.43 -7.48 7.61
C HIS A 141 -14.68 -8.39 6.62
N GLN A 142 -13.87 -7.79 5.74
CA GLN A 142 -13.16 -8.47 4.66
C GLN A 142 -11.67 -8.11 4.70
N TRP A 143 -10.82 -9.11 4.53
CA TRP A 143 -9.36 -8.99 4.57
C TRP A 143 -8.73 -10.05 3.68
N CYS A 144 -7.39 -10.09 3.58
CA CYS A 144 -6.66 -11.14 2.87
C CYS A 144 -5.99 -12.12 3.83
N THR A 145 -6.01 -13.41 3.51
CA THR A 145 -5.14 -14.43 4.14
C THR A 145 -4.11 -14.94 3.15
N LEU A 146 -2.91 -15.20 3.61
CA LEU A 146 -1.77 -15.64 2.79
C LEU A 146 -0.75 -16.41 3.64
N LYS A 147 0.27 -16.99 2.99
CA LYS A 147 1.48 -17.45 3.67
C LYS A 147 2.58 -16.38 3.57
N MET A 148 3.25 -16.12 4.69
CA MET A 148 4.39 -15.23 4.84
C MET A 148 5.47 -15.98 5.61
N ASP A 149 6.70 -16.02 5.12
CA ASP A 149 7.83 -16.64 5.83
C ASP A 149 7.52 -18.12 6.22
N GLY A 150 6.82 -18.84 5.34
CA GLY A 150 6.36 -20.22 5.56
C GLY A 150 5.17 -20.38 6.51
N LYS A 151 4.72 -19.32 7.19
CA LYS A 151 3.64 -19.33 8.18
C LYS A 151 2.34 -18.77 7.61
N ASN A 152 1.20 -19.23 8.12
CA ASN A 152 -0.08 -18.59 7.81
C ASN A 152 -0.12 -17.19 8.43
N GLY A 153 -0.75 -16.25 7.73
CA GLY A 153 -1.01 -14.92 8.24
C GLY A 153 -2.12 -14.22 7.48
N TYR A 154 -2.28 -12.95 7.79
CA TYR A 154 -3.31 -12.09 7.22
C TYR A 154 -2.76 -10.69 6.93
N ALA A 155 -3.45 -9.99 6.03
CA ALA A 155 -3.21 -8.59 5.72
C ALA A 155 -4.55 -7.89 5.55
N ASP A 156 -4.70 -6.72 6.16
CA ASP A 156 -5.89 -5.91 6.08
C ASP A 156 -5.54 -4.53 5.54
N GLY A 157 -5.91 -4.31 4.28
CA GLY A 157 -5.65 -3.05 3.59
C GLY A 157 -6.56 -1.90 4.05
N GLN A 158 -7.66 -2.16 4.78
CA GLN A 158 -8.43 -1.08 5.39
C GLN A 158 -7.79 -0.65 6.71
N ALA A 159 -7.40 -1.62 7.53
CA ALA A 159 -6.84 -1.35 8.85
C ALA A 159 -5.35 -0.97 8.81
N GLY A 160 -4.65 -1.30 7.73
CA GLY A 160 -3.29 -0.83 7.47
C GLY A 160 -2.17 -1.70 8.04
N PHE A 161 -2.45 -2.96 8.37
CA PHE A 161 -1.45 -3.85 8.96
C PHE A 161 -1.60 -5.32 8.54
N ALA A 162 -0.54 -6.08 8.80
CA ALA A 162 -0.47 -7.52 8.63
C ALA A 162 0.09 -8.21 9.87
N ASN A 163 -0.21 -9.50 10.04
CA ASN A 163 0.41 -10.31 11.07
C ASN A 163 0.38 -11.81 10.73
N TYR A 164 1.17 -12.60 11.44
CA TYR A 164 1.03 -14.06 11.43
C TYR A 164 -0.25 -14.51 12.15
N GLY A 165 -0.66 -15.74 11.85
CA GLY A 165 -1.80 -16.39 12.48
C GLY A 165 -3.12 -16.13 11.76
N SER A 166 -4.21 -16.13 12.53
CA SER A 166 -5.57 -15.92 12.03
C SER A 166 -6.07 -14.55 12.44
N TYR A 167 -6.77 -13.86 11.54
CA TYR A 167 -7.34 -12.53 11.80
C TYR A 167 -8.29 -12.57 13.00
N PHE A 168 -9.28 -13.48 12.97
CA PHE A 168 -10.08 -13.82 14.14
C PHE A 168 -9.69 -15.21 14.63
N SER A 169 -9.70 -15.41 15.95
CA SER A 169 -9.51 -16.73 16.57
C SER A 169 -10.62 -16.99 17.58
N LYS A 170 -10.77 -18.25 18.02
CA LYS A 170 -11.74 -18.62 19.07
C LYS A 170 -11.55 -17.81 20.37
N LYS A 171 -10.34 -17.30 20.60
CA LYS A 171 -9.98 -16.53 21.81
C LYS A 171 -10.00 -15.02 21.59
N ASN A 172 -10.15 -14.53 20.36
CA ASN A 172 -9.99 -13.12 20.04
C ASN A 172 -11.16 -12.58 19.21
N LYS A 173 -12.01 -11.77 19.86
CA LYS A 173 -13.14 -11.07 19.24
C LYS A 173 -12.74 -9.77 18.55
N TYR A 174 -11.57 -9.23 18.90
CA TYR A 174 -11.04 -7.97 18.37
C TYR A 174 -9.62 -8.18 17.84
N VAL A 175 -9.26 -7.45 16.80
CA VAL A 175 -7.90 -7.46 16.26
C VAL A 175 -7.19 -6.19 16.70
N MET A 176 -6.08 -6.35 17.41
CA MET A 176 -5.24 -5.23 17.81
C MET A 176 -4.22 -4.94 16.70
N ILE A 177 -3.95 -3.66 16.46
CA ILE A 177 -2.85 -3.25 15.57
C ILE A 177 -1.55 -3.79 16.19
N PRO A 178 -0.76 -4.59 15.45
CA PRO A 178 0.51 -5.09 15.96
C PRO A 178 1.46 -3.92 16.26
N ALA A 179 2.09 -3.92 17.44
CA ALA A 179 3.03 -2.87 17.84
C ALA A 179 4.23 -2.75 16.88
N THR A 180 4.53 -3.81 16.13
CA THR A 180 5.60 -3.84 15.14
C THR A 180 5.20 -3.30 13.76
N SER A 181 3.91 -3.05 13.53
CA SER A 181 3.38 -2.61 12.23
C SER A 181 3.79 -1.17 11.89
N VAL A 182 3.85 -0.87 10.59
CA VAL A 182 4.06 0.50 10.08
C VAL A 182 2.99 1.44 10.61
N ALA A 183 1.72 1.00 10.62
CA ALA A 183 0.61 1.79 11.15
C ALA A 183 0.82 2.20 12.60
N PHE A 184 1.19 1.26 13.48
CA PHE A 184 1.41 1.56 14.90
C PHE A 184 2.56 2.54 15.10
N LYS A 185 3.69 2.30 14.42
CA LYS A 185 4.87 3.17 14.52
C LYS A 185 4.57 4.59 14.03
N LYS A 186 3.83 4.73 12.93
CA LYS A 186 3.37 6.03 12.43
C LYS A 186 2.45 6.75 13.43
N MET A 187 1.51 6.04 14.05
CA MET A 187 0.63 6.60 15.08
C MET A 187 1.39 7.13 16.30
N ASN A 188 2.54 6.54 16.62
CA ASN A 188 3.38 6.96 17.75
C ASN A 188 4.50 7.94 17.37
N GLY A 189 4.61 8.36 16.11
CA GLY A 189 5.71 9.21 15.65
C GLY A 189 7.08 8.51 15.61
N GLU A 190 7.10 7.17 15.60
CA GLU A 190 8.34 6.36 15.52
C GLU A 190 8.84 6.20 14.07
N LEU A 191 8.03 6.62 13.08
CA LEU A 191 8.39 6.67 11.67
C LEU A 191 8.06 8.06 11.12
N GLU A 192 9.08 8.79 10.70
CA GLU A 192 8.97 10.03 9.89
C GLU A 192 8.94 9.70 8.41
#